data_AF-A0AAV2NMX0-F1
#
_entry.id   AF-A0AAV2NMX0-F1
#
_cell.length_a   1.000
_cell.length_b   1.000
_cell.length_c   1.000
_cell.angle_alpha   90.00
_cell.angle_beta   90.00
_cell.angle_gamma   90.00
#
_symmetry.space_group_name_H-M   'P 1'
#
loop_
_entity.id
_entity.type
_entity.pdbx_description
1 polymer ?
#
loop_
_entity_poly.entity_id
_entity_poly.type
_entity_poly.pdbx_seq_one_letter_code
_entity_poly.pdbx_strand_id
1 'polypeptide(L)'
;MNPKEYFKLSLFLPYIDSLVSSLTIRFSEENKCIFNLFRLYPSNFKALTHQERKKLLLEIDKSGSLLNNGLVWYKVVSEIEISNVEDMLKAAKFVPAIQRELLRSLSLPVTTATVKRSFITEGKNMAPLYNV
;
A
#
# COMPACT_ATOMS: atom_id res chain seq x y z
N MET A 1 17.49 -38.71 4.76
CA MET A 1 16.72 -37.61 4.15
C MET A 1 17.63 -36.88 3.19
N ASN A 2 17.24 -36.73 1.91
CA ASN A 2 18.15 -36.12 0.94
C ASN A 2 18.19 -34.58 1.14
N PRO A 3 19.28 -33.90 0.75
CA PRO A 3 19.39 -32.44 0.92
C PRO A 3 18.26 -31.63 0.27
N LYS A 4 17.70 -32.11 -0.84
CA LYS A 4 16.59 -31.48 -1.57
C LYS A 4 15.28 -31.58 -0.77
N GLU A 5 14.99 -32.71 -0.15
CA GLU A 5 13.85 -32.88 0.76
C GLU A 5 14.01 -32.03 2.00
N TYR A 6 15.22 -31.98 2.57
CA TYR A 6 15.51 -31.12 3.70
C TYR A 6 15.27 -29.64 3.38
N PHE A 7 15.84 -29.13 2.28
CA PHE A 7 15.59 -27.76 1.84
C PHE A 7 14.09 -27.51 1.58
N LYS A 8 13.40 -28.46 0.93
CA LYS A 8 11.98 -28.32 0.62
C LYS A 8 11.12 -28.16 1.87
N LEU A 9 11.35 -29.01 2.88
CA LEU A 9 10.54 -29.04 4.11
C LEU A 9 10.93 -27.95 5.10
N SER A 10 12.21 -27.62 5.23
CA SER A 10 12.70 -26.67 6.24
C SER A 10 12.66 -25.21 5.80
N LEU A 11 12.77 -24.93 4.50
CA LEU A 11 12.89 -23.56 3.98
C LEU A 11 11.83 -23.22 2.94
N PHE A 12 11.70 -24.04 1.89
CA PHE A 12 10.84 -23.70 0.77
C PHE A 12 9.35 -23.65 1.16
N LEU A 13 8.82 -24.73 1.73
CA LEU A 13 7.41 -24.78 2.13
C LEU A 13 7.07 -23.74 3.21
N PRO A 14 7.84 -23.59 4.31
CA PRO A 14 7.58 -22.54 5.29
C PRO A 14 7.62 -21.12 4.70
N TYR A 15 8.50 -20.87 3.72
CA TYR A 15 8.55 -19.59 3.03
C TYR A 15 7.29 -19.34 2.19
N ILE A 16 6.82 -20.35 1.45
CA ILE A 16 5.58 -20.25 0.68
C ILE A 16 4.39 -20.03 1.60
N ASP A 17 4.29 -20.74 2.73
CA ASP A 17 3.22 -20.57 3.70
C ASP A 17 3.23 -19.16 4.33
N SER A 18 4.42 -18.66 4.68
CA SER A 18 4.60 -17.29 5.18
C SER A 18 4.18 -16.24 4.14
N LEU A 19 4.50 -16.46 2.86
CA LEU A 19 4.09 -15.58 1.78
C LEU A 19 2.57 -15.58 1.60
N VAL A 20 1.94 -16.77 1.59
CA VAL A 20 0.48 -16.92 1.50
C VAL A 20 -0.19 -16.20 2.66
N SER A 21 0.24 -16.47 3.90
CA SER A 21 -0.30 -15.81 5.10
C SER A 21 -0.17 -14.28 5.02
N SER A 22 0.99 -13.77 4.63
CA SER A 22 1.23 -12.33 4.49
C SER A 22 0.33 -11.68 3.43
N LEU A 23 0.09 -12.36 2.31
CA LEU A 23 -0.80 -11.88 1.25
C LEU A 23 -2.26 -11.90 1.71
N THR A 24 -2.70 -12.99 2.37
CA THR A 24 -4.05 -13.12 2.92
C THR A 24 -4.36 -12.01 3.92
N ILE A 25 -3.42 -11.70 4.82
CA ILE A 25 -3.58 -10.60 5.78
C ILE A 25 -3.62 -9.26 5.04
N ARG A 26 -2.68 -9.00 4.14
CA ARG A 26 -2.59 -7.72 3.43
C ARG A 26 -3.86 -7.40 2.61
N PHE A 27 -4.44 -8.40 1.96
CA PHE A 27 -5.62 -8.26 1.12
C PHE A 27 -6.93 -8.68 1.81
N SER A 28 -6.92 -8.78 3.15
CA SER A 28 -8.15 -9.00 3.91
C SER A 28 -9.11 -7.82 3.74
N GLU A 29 -10.40 -8.07 3.94
CA GLU A 29 -11.43 -7.03 3.84
C GLU A 29 -11.19 -5.88 4.85
N GLU A 30 -10.57 -6.18 6.00
CA GLU A 30 -10.17 -5.18 7.01
C GLU A 30 -9.18 -4.16 6.46
N ASN A 31 -8.27 -4.59 5.57
CA ASN A 31 -7.24 -3.75 4.97
C ASN A 31 -7.68 -3.08 3.66
N LYS A 32 -8.88 -3.39 3.17
CA LYS A 32 -9.43 -2.83 1.92
C LYS A 32 -9.53 -1.30 1.93
N CYS A 33 -9.84 -0.72 3.09
CA CYS A 33 -9.96 0.74 3.26
C CYS A 33 -8.63 1.47 3.01
N ILE A 34 -7.49 0.80 3.23
CA ILE A 34 -6.17 1.37 2.97
C ILE A 34 -5.94 1.51 1.45
N PHE A 35 -6.41 0.54 0.66
CA PHE A 35 -6.28 0.60 -0.80
C PHE A 35 -7.15 1.69 -1.44
N ASN A 36 -8.24 2.08 -0.79
CA ASN A 36 -9.06 3.20 -1.21
C ASN A 36 -8.27 4.52 -1.27
N LEU A 37 -7.21 4.67 -0.48
CA LEU A 37 -6.34 5.86 -0.55
C LEU A 37 -5.75 6.07 -1.94
N PHE A 38 -5.36 4.99 -2.64
CA PHE A 38 -4.81 5.08 -4.01
C PHE A 38 -5.85 5.55 -5.04
N ARG A 39 -7.15 5.45 -4.71
CA ARG A 39 -8.22 5.96 -5.56
C ARG A 39 -8.38 7.47 -5.49
N LEU A 40 -7.71 8.15 -4.55
CA LEU A 40 -7.61 9.61 -4.52
C LEU A 40 -6.64 10.16 -5.59
N TYR A 41 -5.87 9.30 -6.26
CA TYR A 41 -4.89 9.73 -7.24
C TYR A 41 -5.60 10.31 -8.47
N PRO A 42 -5.04 11.34 -9.15
CA PRO A 42 -5.76 12.14 -10.13
C PRO A 42 -6.50 11.33 -11.20
N SER A 43 -5.82 10.39 -11.86
CA SER A 43 -6.42 9.54 -12.91
C SER A 43 -7.58 8.70 -12.37
N ASN A 44 -7.38 8.07 -11.21
CA ASN A 44 -8.38 7.23 -10.56
C ASN A 44 -9.58 8.06 -10.10
N PHE A 45 -9.33 9.19 -9.43
CA PHE A 45 -10.37 10.01 -8.82
C PHE A 45 -11.24 10.74 -9.86
N LYS A 46 -10.63 11.16 -10.97
CA LYS A 46 -11.32 11.77 -12.11
C LYS A 46 -12.25 10.77 -12.82
N ALA A 47 -11.86 9.50 -12.89
CA ALA A 47 -12.66 8.45 -13.53
C ALA A 47 -13.91 8.03 -12.75
N LEU A 48 -14.00 8.36 -11.46
CA LEU A 48 -15.15 8.01 -10.63
C LEU A 48 -16.41 8.82 -11.03
N THR A 49 -17.58 8.27 -10.75
CA THR A 49 -18.82 9.05 -10.71
C THR A 49 -18.92 9.87 -9.43
N HIS A 50 -19.85 10.82 -9.38
CA HIS A 50 -20.10 11.61 -8.16
C HIS A 50 -20.48 10.72 -6.96
N GLN A 51 -21.32 9.71 -7.16
CA GLN A 51 -21.76 8.79 -6.11
C GLN A 51 -20.59 7.92 -5.61
N GLU A 52 -19.74 7.44 -6.51
CA GLU A 52 -18.55 6.66 -6.13
C GLU A 52 -17.53 7.49 -5.38
N ARG A 53 -17.31 8.75 -5.77
CA ARG A 53 -16.46 9.68 -4.99
C ARG A 53 -16.99 9.87 -3.59
N LYS A 54 -18.29 10.14 -3.45
CA LYS A 54 -18.91 10.32 -2.13
C LYS A 54 -18.72 9.08 -1.25
N LYS A 55 -18.96 7.89 -1.81
CA LYS A 55 -18.76 6.61 -1.12
C LYS A 55 -17.30 6.42 -0.71
N LEU A 56 -16.36 6.63 -1.64
CA LEU A 56 -14.92 6.53 -1.40
C LEU A 56 -14.46 7.42 -0.24
N LEU A 57 -14.87 8.69 -0.25
CA LEU A 57 -14.47 9.66 0.76
C LEU A 57 -15.01 9.29 2.15
N LEU A 58 -16.23 8.73 2.24
CA LEU A 58 -16.80 8.22 3.49
C LEU A 58 -16.14 6.92 3.97
N GLU A 59 -15.64 6.09 3.06
CA GLU A 59 -14.87 4.89 3.40
C GLU A 59 -13.49 5.24 3.95
N ILE A 60 -12.88 6.33 3.47
CA ILE A 60 -11.59 6.85 3.96
C ILE A 60 -11.77 7.60 5.29
N ASP A 61 -12.81 8.44 5.38
CA ASP A 61 -13.12 9.27 6.53
C ASP A 61 -14.61 9.18 6.88
N LYS A 62 -14.92 8.31 7.84
CA LYS A 62 -16.29 8.09 8.32
C LYS A 62 -16.92 9.32 8.97
N SER A 63 -16.12 10.31 9.41
CA SER A 63 -16.65 11.55 9.98
C SER A 63 -17.28 12.48 8.94
N GLY A 64 -16.98 12.26 7.65
CA GLY A 64 -17.47 13.07 6.54
C GLY A 64 -16.70 14.39 6.34
N SER A 65 -15.69 14.69 7.15
CA SER A 65 -14.85 15.89 7.01
C SER A 65 -14.15 15.97 5.64
N LEU A 66 -13.82 14.81 5.06
CA LEU A 66 -13.17 14.71 3.76
C LEU A 66 -14.09 15.00 2.57
N LEU A 67 -15.43 15.02 2.74
CA LEU A 67 -16.37 15.20 1.63
C LEU A 67 -16.16 16.52 0.87
N ASN A 68 -16.13 17.64 1.60
CA ASN A 68 -15.97 18.96 0.99
C ASN A 68 -14.59 19.11 0.34
N ASN A 69 -13.56 18.59 0.99
CA ASN A 69 -12.20 18.55 0.45
C ASN A 69 -12.12 17.72 -0.84
N GLY A 70 -12.85 16.61 -0.92
CA GLY A 70 -12.93 15.79 -2.12
C GLY A 70 -13.59 16.47 -3.31
N LEU A 71 -14.56 17.37 -3.09
CA LEU A 71 -15.14 18.19 -4.15
C LEU A 71 -14.13 19.19 -4.71
N VAL A 72 -13.39 19.87 -3.83
CA VAL A 72 -12.32 20.79 -4.24
C VAL A 72 -11.23 20.02 -4.99
N TRP A 73 -10.84 18.85 -4.48
CA TRP A 73 -9.86 18.00 -5.14
C TRP A 73 -10.31 17.55 -6.52
N TYR A 74 -11.58 17.17 -6.70
CA TYR A 74 -12.12 16.81 -8.01
C TYR A 74 -11.97 17.96 -9.01
N LYS A 75 -12.25 19.20 -8.58
CA LYS A 75 -12.06 20.39 -9.41
C LYS A 75 -10.59 20.58 -9.80
N VAL A 76 -9.69 20.48 -8.82
CA VAL A 76 -8.23 20.58 -9.04
C VAL A 76 -7.73 19.57 -10.07
N VAL A 77 -8.06 18.28 -9.93
CA VAL A 77 -7.60 17.22 -10.87
C VAL A 77 -8.32 17.27 -12.22
N SER A 78 -9.41 18.03 -12.32
CA SER A 78 -10.13 18.23 -13.58
C SER A 78 -9.55 19.37 -14.40
N GLU A 79 -9.06 20.43 -13.73
CA GLU A 79 -8.57 21.66 -14.35
C GLU A 79 -7.04 21.68 -14.53
N ILE A 80 -6.30 21.00 -13.66
CA ILE A 80 -4.83 20.98 -13.68
C ILE A 80 -4.34 19.65 -14.27
N GLU A 81 -3.40 19.73 -15.20
CA GLU A 81 -2.68 18.56 -15.67
C GLU A 81 -1.67 18.10 -14.60
N ILE A 82 -1.88 16.89 -14.09
CA ILE A 82 -1.03 16.29 -13.05
C ILE A 82 -0.37 15.05 -13.66
N SER A 83 0.92 15.17 -13.96
CA SER A 83 1.67 14.15 -14.71
C SER A 83 2.40 13.16 -13.79
N ASN A 84 2.79 13.61 -12.59
CA ASN A 84 3.62 12.85 -11.68
C ASN A 84 3.24 13.08 -10.20
N VAL A 85 3.88 12.33 -9.30
CA VAL A 85 3.61 12.38 -7.85
C VAL A 85 3.96 13.74 -7.25
N GLU A 86 5.01 14.40 -7.73
CA GLU A 86 5.42 15.72 -7.22
C GLU A 86 4.38 16.78 -7.57
N ASP A 87 3.90 16.82 -8.81
CA ASP A 87 2.82 17.69 -9.27
C ASP A 87 1.55 17.46 -8.43
N MET A 88 1.20 16.19 -8.19
CA MET A 88 0.06 15.81 -7.36
C MET A 88 0.18 16.38 -5.95
N LEU A 89 1.34 16.25 -5.30
CA LEU A 89 1.55 16.75 -3.95
C LEU A 89 1.59 18.27 -3.87
N LYS A 90 2.11 18.95 -4.91
CA LYS A 90 2.05 20.41 -5.05
C LYS A 90 0.61 20.90 -5.17
N ALA A 91 -0.18 20.28 -6.05
CA ALA A 91 -1.59 20.61 -6.24
C ALA A 91 -2.42 20.33 -4.98
N ALA A 92 -2.16 19.21 -4.30
CA ALA A 92 -2.87 18.83 -3.08
C ALA A 92 -2.56 19.74 -1.88
N LYS A 93 -1.49 20.56 -1.92
CA LYS A 93 -1.15 21.52 -0.85
C LYS A 93 -2.30 22.49 -0.54
N PHE A 94 -3.15 22.79 -1.53
CA PHE A 94 -4.33 23.64 -1.36
C PHE A 94 -5.55 22.91 -0.78
N VAL A 95 -5.46 21.58 -0.61
CA VAL A 95 -6.49 20.72 -0.01
C VAL A 95 -5.85 19.84 1.08
N PRO A 96 -5.49 20.40 2.25
CA PRO A 96 -4.60 19.73 3.21
C PRO A 96 -5.08 18.37 3.70
N ALA A 97 -6.40 18.18 3.84
CA ALA A 97 -6.96 16.89 4.21
C ALA A 97 -6.67 15.81 3.16
N ILE A 98 -6.78 16.14 1.88
CA ILE A 98 -6.44 15.22 0.78
C ILE A 98 -4.93 15.00 0.72
N GLN A 99 -4.12 16.05 0.91
CA GLN A 99 -2.67 15.92 0.96
C GLN A 99 -2.22 14.92 2.04
N ARG A 100 -2.82 14.99 3.23
CA ARG A 100 -2.55 14.04 4.32
C ARG A 100 -2.87 12.61 3.90
N GLU A 101 -4.02 12.36 3.30
CA GLU A 101 -4.41 11.01 2.86
C GLU A 101 -3.53 10.49 1.72
N LEU A 102 -3.09 11.36 0.80
CA LEU A 102 -2.13 11.02 -0.26
C LEU A 102 -0.76 10.67 0.33
N LEU A 103 -0.25 11.44 1.29
CA LEU A 103 1.00 11.14 1.99
C LEU A 103 0.88 9.82 2.77
N ARG A 104 -0.26 9.58 3.42
CA ARG A 104 -0.55 8.30 4.08
C ARG A 104 -0.43 7.14 3.10
N SER A 105 -1.00 7.28 1.90
CA SER A 105 -0.90 6.27 0.84
C SER A 105 0.54 6.01 0.41
N LEU A 106 1.37 7.06 0.29
CA LEU A 106 2.76 6.96 -0.15
C LEU A 106 3.66 6.34 0.93
N SER A 107 3.27 6.46 2.20
CA SER A 107 3.98 5.81 3.31
C SER A 107 3.72 4.30 3.40
N LEU A 108 2.74 3.78 2.66
CA LEU A 108 2.46 2.35 2.64
C LEU A 108 3.57 1.60 1.91
N PRO A 109 4.10 0.52 2.50
CA PRO A 109 5.18 -0.24 1.88
C PRO A 109 4.71 -0.86 0.56
N VAL A 110 5.36 -0.45 -0.52
CA VAL A 110 5.06 -0.86 -1.90
C VAL A 110 5.23 -2.38 -2.12
N THR A 111 5.95 -3.09 -1.24
CA THR A 111 6.22 -4.52 -1.36
C THR A 111 6.07 -5.29 -0.05
N THR A 112 5.92 -6.61 -0.15
CA THR A 112 5.98 -7.58 0.96
C THR A 112 7.42 -7.89 1.40
N ALA A 113 8.41 -7.13 0.91
CA ALA A 113 9.83 -7.44 1.08
C ALA A 113 10.54 -6.62 2.16
N THR A 114 9.90 -5.62 2.77
CA THR A 114 10.57 -4.77 3.78
C THR A 114 11.05 -5.58 4.99
N VAL A 115 10.32 -6.63 5.38
CA VAL A 115 10.73 -7.53 6.48
C VAL A 115 11.82 -8.53 6.04
N LYS A 116 12.02 -8.75 4.73
CA LYS A 116 12.92 -9.81 4.22
C LYS A 116 14.41 -9.51 4.35
N ARG A 117 14.82 -8.25 4.55
CA ARG A 117 16.25 -7.94 4.76
C ARG A 117 16.75 -8.44 6.12
N SER A 118 15.88 -8.45 7.13
CA SER A 118 16.21 -8.92 8.48
C SER A 118 16.44 -10.44 8.51
N PHE A 119 15.55 -11.24 7.91
CA PHE A 119 15.67 -12.70 7.90
C PHE A 119 16.87 -13.21 7.08
N ILE A 120 17.25 -12.53 5.99
CA ILE A 120 18.45 -12.90 5.21
C ILE A 120 19.73 -12.60 5.99
N THR A 121 19.72 -11.56 6.83
CA THR A 121 20.89 -11.17 7.63
C THR A 121 21.11 -12.14 8.81
N GLU A 122 20.04 -12.57 9.48
CA GLU A 122 20.13 -13.58 10.55
C GLU A 122 20.47 -14.98 10.02
N GLY A 123 19.97 -15.35 8.84
CA GLY A 123 20.35 -16.62 8.19
C GLY A 123 21.82 -16.68 7.76
N LYS A 124 22.45 -15.54 7.44
CA LYS A 124 23.89 -15.45 7.18
C LYS A 124 24.74 -15.60 8.45
N ASN A 125 24.22 -15.18 9.60
CA ASN A 125 24.93 -15.29 10.87
C ASN A 125 24.82 -16.69 11.52
N MET A 126 23.96 -17.57 11.00
CA MET A 126 23.89 -18.99 11.40
C MET A 126 24.76 -19.94 10.55
N ALA A 127 25.52 -19.43 9.58
CA ALA A 127 26.54 -20.19 8.85
C ALA A 127 27.94 -19.66 9.22
N PRO A 128 28.43 -20.05 10.40
CA PRO A 128 29.62 -20.90 10.39
C PRO A 128 29.47 -22.04 11.40
N LEU A 129 29.91 -23.24 11.04
CA LEU A 129 30.38 -24.34 11.92
C LEU A 129 30.07 -25.71 11.27
N TYR A 130 30.62 -25.98 10.08
CA TYR A 130 30.99 -27.34 9.70
C TYR A 130 32.24 -27.26 8.80
N ASN A 131 33.37 -27.06 9.46
CA ASN A 131 34.70 -27.45 8.97
C ASN A 131 35.40 -28.13 10.16
N VAL A 132 35.15 -29.43 10.32
CA VAL A 132 36.11 -30.45 10.81
C VAL A 132 35.72 -31.76 10.14
#